data_AF-A0A8K1FEA7-F1
#
_entry.id   AF-A0A8K1FEA7-F1
#
_cell.length_a   1.000
_cell.length_b   1.000
_cell.length_c   1.000
_cell.angle_alpha   90.00
_cell.angle_beta   90.00
_cell.angle_gamma   90.00
#
_symmetry.space_group_name_H-M   'P 1'
#
loop_
_entity.id
_entity.type
_entity.pdbx_description
1 polymer ?
#
loop_
_entity_poly.entity_id
_entity_poly.type
_entity_poly.pdbx_seq_one_letter_code
_entity_poly.pdbx_strand_id
1 'polypeptide(L)'
;MAPRRTLSYATAFQWMCVKRLQELFDRLLIPHVASPMLFGETTVFGRYTEGVELPGQVDCLPEEVCHWRHPLSWPRLMEWMNEEVEKRECKSVIVKPRVEWALPDVLMMNRMPISDDEVDTDSVEPSAKRQKMEMATLTIGLLARKAVDKAEMMERCRHFHELFVSLDAKTRREFGRMTNVLTVCATAYSDDLPSFRSSDDGFVSMDVPPECGNVSEVLLLNLTKEKKRAEFFGWEKDEILMDAVETIVTNL
;
A
#
# COMPACT_ATOMS: atom_id res chain seq x y z
N MET A 1 25.24 -24.70 18.28
CA MET A 1 23.79 -24.38 18.15
C MET A 1 23.68 -22.92 17.78
N ALA A 2 23.02 -22.60 16.67
CA ALA A 2 22.73 -21.20 16.35
C ALA A 2 21.73 -20.64 17.40
N PRO A 3 21.91 -19.42 17.90
CA PRO A 3 20.98 -18.82 18.85
C PRO A 3 19.59 -18.72 18.20
N ARG A 4 18.56 -19.25 18.88
CA ARG A 4 17.16 -19.03 18.49
C ARG A 4 16.88 -17.54 18.61
N ARG A 5 16.75 -16.83 17.49
CA ARG A 5 16.29 -15.45 17.46
C ARG A 5 14.81 -15.45 17.79
N THR A 6 14.44 -14.96 18.97
CA THR A 6 13.04 -14.68 19.34
C THR A 6 12.65 -13.34 18.73
N LEU A 7 11.62 -13.31 17.88
CA LEU A 7 11.00 -12.07 17.43
C LEU A 7 10.22 -11.43 18.58
N SER A 8 10.24 -10.10 18.67
CA SER A 8 9.31 -9.39 19.56
C SER A 8 7.88 -9.47 19.01
N TYR A 9 6.87 -9.41 19.89
CA TYR A 9 5.46 -9.39 19.46
C TYR A 9 5.14 -8.20 18.57
N ALA A 10 5.71 -7.02 18.85
CA ALA A 10 5.58 -5.83 18.00
C ALA A 10 6.10 -6.07 16.57
N THR A 11 7.27 -6.70 16.45
CA THR A 11 7.83 -7.07 15.14
C THR A 11 6.96 -8.10 14.44
N ALA A 12 6.47 -9.12 15.17
CA ALA A 12 5.59 -10.14 14.60
C ALA A 12 4.28 -9.55 14.08
N PHE A 13 3.64 -8.65 14.83
CA PHE A 13 2.42 -7.97 14.41
C PHE A 13 2.62 -7.06 13.20
N GLN A 14 3.71 -6.29 13.17
CA GLN A 14 4.07 -5.50 12.00
C GLN A 14 4.25 -6.42 10.78
N TRP A 15 4.99 -7.52 10.92
CA TRP A 15 5.19 -8.49 9.83
C TRP A 15 3.89 -9.11 9.34
N MET A 16 2.96 -9.40 10.26
CA MET A 16 1.62 -9.89 9.90
C MET A 16 0.83 -8.87 9.10
N CYS A 17 0.82 -7.60 9.53
CA CYS A 17 0.14 -6.52 8.80
C CYS A 17 0.75 -6.31 7.41
N VAL A 18 2.09 -6.26 7.33
CA VAL A 18 2.83 -6.16 6.06
C VAL A 18 2.48 -7.32 5.14
N LYS A 19 2.57 -8.55 5.64
CA LYS A 19 2.26 -9.76 4.87
C LYS A 19 0.81 -9.73 4.39
N ARG A 20 -0.13 -9.35 5.25
CA ARG A 20 -1.53 -9.30 4.87
C ARG A 20 -1.79 -8.24 3.81
N LEU A 21 -1.26 -7.04 3.97
CA LEU A 21 -1.35 -6.00 2.94
C LEU A 21 -0.82 -6.49 1.60
N GLN A 22 0.28 -7.26 1.59
CA GLN A 22 0.84 -7.82 0.36
C GLN A 22 -0.04 -8.90 -0.25
N GLU A 23 -0.63 -9.78 0.55
CA GLU A 23 -1.60 -10.78 0.09
C GLU A 23 -2.85 -10.15 -0.55
N LEU A 24 -3.20 -8.91 -0.18
CA LEU A 24 -4.29 -8.19 -0.85
C LEU A 24 -3.94 -7.84 -2.31
N PHE A 25 -2.65 -7.80 -2.66
CA PHE A 25 -2.18 -7.47 -4.01
C PHE A 25 -1.59 -8.67 -4.78
N ASP A 26 -1.24 -9.76 -4.10
CA ASP A 26 -0.77 -11.02 -4.70
C ASP A 26 -1.99 -11.88 -5.08
N ARG A 27 -2.27 -11.96 -6.38
CA ARG A 27 -3.47 -12.62 -6.94
C ARG A 27 -3.66 -14.06 -6.44
N LEU A 28 -4.55 -14.23 -5.46
CA LEU A 28 -5.47 -15.37 -5.33
C LEU A 28 -6.82 -14.95 -4.70
N LEU A 29 -6.95 -13.69 -4.30
CA LEU A 29 -8.21 -13.08 -3.89
C LEU A 29 -8.51 -12.00 -4.93
N ILE A 30 -9.58 -12.20 -5.70
CA ILE A 30 -10.18 -11.15 -6.52
C ILE A 30 -10.30 -9.90 -5.62
N PRO A 31 -10.05 -8.67 -6.09
CA PRO A 31 -10.22 -7.46 -5.27
C PRO A 31 -11.59 -7.36 -4.58
N HIS A 32 -12.60 -8.07 -5.09
CA HIS A 32 -13.94 -8.22 -4.51
C HIS A 32 -14.08 -9.28 -3.40
N VAL A 33 -13.09 -10.15 -3.19
CA VAL A 33 -13.07 -11.23 -2.19
C VAL A 33 -12.06 -10.95 -1.06
N ALA A 34 -10.95 -10.26 -1.35
CA ALA A 34 -10.24 -9.52 -0.32
C ALA A 34 -11.24 -8.51 0.28
N SER A 35 -11.46 -8.55 1.59
CA SER A 35 -12.60 -7.93 2.28
C SER A 35 -13.11 -6.67 1.56
N PRO A 36 -14.39 -6.59 1.14
CA PRO A 36 -15.01 -5.39 0.58
C PRO A 36 -14.80 -4.15 1.45
N MET A 37 -14.43 -4.35 2.71
CA MET A 37 -14.03 -3.32 3.65
C MET A 37 -12.67 -2.67 3.36
N LEU A 38 -11.80 -3.18 2.48
CA LEU A 38 -10.53 -2.50 2.16
C LEU A 38 -10.52 -1.87 0.75
N PHE A 39 -11.33 -2.42 -0.15
CA PHE A 39 -11.37 -2.06 -1.57
C PHE A 39 -12.77 -1.65 -2.06
N GLY A 40 -13.71 -1.37 -1.15
CA GLY A 40 -15.06 -0.95 -1.52
C GLY A 40 -15.06 0.22 -2.49
N GLU A 41 -16.14 0.37 -3.28
CA GLU A 41 -16.31 1.37 -4.34
C GLU A 41 -16.02 2.82 -3.90
N THR A 42 -16.07 3.08 -2.59
CA THR A 42 -15.82 4.38 -1.97
C THR A 42 -14.36 4.64 -1.56
N THR A 43 -13.50 3.62 -1.53
CA THR A 43 -12.08 3.75 -1.18
C THR A 43 -11.25 4.25 -2.37
N VAL A 44 -10.13 4.93 -2.12
CA VAL A 44 -9.20 5.30 -3.19
C VAL A 44 -8.72 4.07 -3.95
N PHE A 45 -8.53 2.92 -3.29
CA PHE A 45 -8.19 1.67 -3.97
C PHE A 45 -9.30 1.19 -4.91
N GLY A 46 -10.58 1.36 -4.56
CA GLY A 46 -11.73 1.11 -5.44
C GLY A 46 -11.68 1.96 -6.72
N ARG A 47 -11.27 3.24 -6.62
CA ARG A 47 -11.02 4.10 -7.80
C ARG A 47 -9.82 3.64 -8.65
N TYR A 48 -8.90 2.90 -8.04
CA TYR A 48 -7.82 2.19 -8.72
C TYR A 48 -8.23 0.81 -9.22
N THR A 49 -9.48 0.34 -9.05
CA THR A 49 -9.92 -0.96 -9.61
C THR A 49 -10.60 -0.85 -10.97
N GLU A 50 -11.03 0.34 -11.40
CA GLU A 50 -11.51 0.54 -12.78
C GLU A 50 -10.33 0.50 -13.76
N GLY A 51 -10.17 -0.64 -14.44
CA GLY A 51 -9.20 -0.82 -15.53
C GLY A 51 -7.78 -1.24 -15.11
N VAL A 52 -7.51 -1.39 -13.81
CA VAL A 52 -6.20 -1.85 -13.33
C VAL A 52 -6.17 -3.36 -13.21
N GLU A 53 -5.47 -3.99 -14.15
CA GLU A 53 -5.14 -5.41 -14.05
C GLU A 53 -3.99 -5.57 -13.07
N LEU A 54 -4.26 -6.05 -11.86
CA LEU A 54 -3.21 -6.45 -10.92
C LEU A 54 -2.41 -7.63 -11.51
N PRO A 55 -1.08 -7.68 -11.33
CA PRO A 55 -0.28 -8.77 -11.85
C PRO A 55 -0.52 -10.05 -11.03
N GLY A 56 -0.30 -11.20 -11.67
CA GLY A 56 -0.42 -12.54 -11.06
C GLY A 56 0.49 -12.81 -9.87
N GLN A 57 1.48 -11.95 -9.67
CA GLN A 57 2.67 -12.25 -8.89
C GLN A 57 3.24 -10.96 -8.32
N VAL A 58 3.53 -10.96 -7.01
CA VAL A 58 4.27 -9.90 -6.32
C VAL A 58 5.77 -10.21 -6.38
N ASP A 59 6.56 -9.25 -6.86
CA ASP A 59 8.01 -9.38 -6.88
C ASP A 59 8.64 -8.87 -5.58
N CYS A 60 9.60 -9.64 -5.07
CA CYS A 60 10.51 -9.15 -4.05
C CYS A 60 11.64 -8.38 -4.72
N LEU A 61 12.06 -7.26 -4.12
CA LEU A 61 13.25 -6.55 -4.61
C LEU A 61 14.49 -7.48 -4.53
N PRO A 62 15.32 -7.54 -5.60
CA PRO A 62 16.54 -8.33 -5.59
C PRO A 62 17.50 -7.87 -4.47
N GLU A 63 18.29 -8.78 -3.90
CA GLU A 63 19.17 -8.47 -2.74
C GLU A 63 20.28 -7.46 -3.07
N GLU A 64 20.73 -7.46 -4.31
CA GLU A 64 21.80 -6.62 -4.86
C GLU A 64 21.44 -5.12 -4.90
N VAL A 65 20.19 -4.82 -4.55
CA VAL A 65 19.52 -3.55 -4.80
C VAL A 65 19.40 -2.70 -3.53
N CYS A 66 20.20 -3.01 -2.51
CA CYS A 66 20.19 -2.35 -1.20
C CYS A 66 20.38 -0.82 -1.25
N HIS A 67 20.88 -0.26 -2.35
CA HIS A 67 21.05 1.18 -2.54
C HIS A 67 19.74 1.90 -2.92
N TRP A 68 18.67 1.18 -3.27
CA TRP A 68 17.34 1.77 -3.55
C TRP A 68 16.55 2.08 -2.27
N ARG A 69 17.13 1.82 -1.10
CA ARG A 69 16.55 2.16 0.23
C ARG A 69 16.33 3.66 0.43
N HIS A 70 17.00 4.51 -0.34
CA HIS A 70 16.94 5.95 -0.20
C HIS A 70 16.07 6.56 -1.31
N PRO A 71 15.19 7.54 -1.03
CA PRO A 71 14.37 8.23 -2.04
C PRO A 71 15.14 8.72 -3.27
N LEU A 72 16.38 9.20 -3.07
CA LEU A 72 17.28 9.63 -4.16
C LEU A 72 17.63 8.53 -5.18
N SER A 73 17.47 7.27 -4.82
CA SER A 73 17.71 6.14 -5.71
C SER A 73 16.43 5.64 -6.40
N TRP A 74 15.26 6.21 -6.09
CA TRP A 74 13.98 5.80 -6.65
C TRP A 74 13.86 5.94 -8.17
N PRO A 75 14.55 6.88 -8.87
CA PRO A 75 14.56 6.86 -10.33
C PRO A 75 14.97 5.50 -10.92
N ARG A 76 15.99 4.87 -10.34
CA ARG A 76 16.44 3.54 -10.79
C ARG A 76 15.43 2.44 -10.47
N LEU A 77 14.74 2.56 -9.33
CA LEU A 77 13.65 1.66 -8.97
C LEU A 77 12.51 1.77 -9.99
N MET A 78 12.13 2.99 -10.39
CA MET A 78 11.08 3.22 -11.39
C MET A 78 11.49 2.76 -12.79
N GLU A 79 12.72 3.05 -13.21
CA GLU A 79 13.29 2.52 -14.46
C GLU A 79 13.21 0.98 -14.48
N TRP A 80 13.65 0.32 -13.41
CA TRP A 80 13.57 -1.14 -13.29
C TRP A 80 12.12 -1.66 -13.29
N MET A 81 11.22 -1.04 -12.54
CA MET A 81 9.80 -1.44 -12.54
C MET A 81 9.20 -1.30 -13.95
N ASN A 82 9.58 -0.24 -14.67
CA ASN A 82 9.14 0.01 -16.04
C ASN A 82 9.66 -1.05 -17.02
N GLU A 83 10.94 -1.42 -16.90
CA GLU A 83 11.53 -2.53 -17.65
C GLU A 83 10.84 -3.86 -17.35
N GLU A 84 10.49 -4.14 -16.09
CA GLU A 84 9.79 -5.38 -15.72
C GLU A 84 8.36 -5.41 -16.27
N VAL A 85 7.64 -4.28 -16.29
CA VAL A 85 6.33 -4.17 -16.96
C VAL A 85 6.45 -4.46 -18.45
N GLU A 86 7.47 -3.92 -19.13
CA GLU A 86 7.72 -4.17 -20.57
C GLU A 86 8.07 -5.63 -20.85
N LYS A 87 9.03 -6.17 -20.10
CA LYS A 87 9.55 -7.53 -20.28
C LYS A 87 8.49 -8.60 -20.05
N ARG A 88 7.54 -8.35 -19.14
CA ARG A 88 6.46 -9.30 -18.82
C ARG A 88 5.22 -9.11 -19.68
N GLU A 89 5.21 -8.10 -20.55
CA GLU A 89 4.03 -7.69 -21.32
C GLU A 89 2.78 -7.51 -20.43
N CYS A 90 2.98 -7.10 -19.18
CA CYS A 90 1.90 -6.89 -18.21
C CYS A 90 1.55 -5.41 -18.11
N LYS A 91 0.43 -5.09 -17.45
CA LYS A 91 0.04 -3.70 -17.20
C LYS A 91 0.64 -3.14 -15.92
N SER A 92 1.02 -4.00 -14.98
CA SER A 92 1.41 -3.57 -13.65
C SER A 92 2.52 -4.43 -13.05
N VAL A 93 3.29 -3.83 -12.15
CA VAL A 93 4.29 -4.49 -11.30
C VAL A 93 4.08 -4.03 -9.87
N ILE A 94 4.12 -4.98 -8.94
CA ILE A 94 4.06 -4.72 -7.50
C ILE A 94 5.38 -5.13 -6.89
N VAL A 95 5.93 -4.21 -6.12
CA VAL A 95 7.21 -4.36 -5.44
C VAL A 95 7.00 -4.31 -3.95
N LYS A 96 7.53 -5.33 -3.29
CA LYS A 96 7.58 -5.45 -1.84
C LYS A 96 9.00 -5.14 -1.33
N PRO A 97 9.20 -4.04 -0.62
CA PRO A 97 10.43 -3.84 0.14
C PRO A 97 10.57 -4.85 1.27
N ARG A 98 11.81 -5.13 1.66
CA ARG A 98 12.06 -5.87 2.91
C ARG A 98 11.72 -4.97 4.10
N VAL A 99 11.23 -5.56 5.18
CA VAL A 99 10.72 -4.86 6.39
C VAL A 99 11.76 -3.92 7.03
N GLU A 100 13.04 -4.12 6.74
CA GLU A 100 14.15 -3.32 7.28
C GLU A 100 14.44 -2.04 6.46
N TRP A 101 13.71 -1.78 5.37
CA TRP A 101 14.03 -0.72 4.41
C TRP A 101 13.14 0.52 4.63
N ALA A 102 13.71 1.72 4.49
CA ALA A 102 13.00 2.99 4.55
C ALA A 102 12.24 3.28 3.23
N LEU A 103 11.39 2.34 2.80
CA LEU A 103 10.55 2.44 1.62
C LEU A 103 9.08 2.41 2.04
N PRO A 104 8.15 2.91 1.18
CA PRO A 104 6.74 2.55 1.32
C PRO A 104 6.61 1.02 1.36
N ASP A 105 5.91 0.49 2.35
CA ASP A 105 5.76 -0.94 2.60
C ASP A 105 5.19 -1.71 1.39
N VAL A 106 4.49 -1.03 0.48
CA VAL A 106 4.11 -1.53 -0.85
C VAL A 106 4.27 -0.42 -1.90
N LEU A 107 4.86 -0.75 -3.04
CA LEU A 107 4.92 0.11 -4.23
C LEU A 107 4.31 -0.64 -5.41
N MET A 108 3.28 -0.07 -6.02
CA MET A 108 2.61 -0.63 -7.19
C MET A 108 2.62 0.39 -8.32
N MET A 109 3.00 -0.07 -9.51
CA MET A 109 3.02 0.76 -10.71
C MET A 109 2.14 0.12 -11.77
N ASN A 110 1.32 0.93 -12.44
CA ASN A 110 0.39 0.50 -13.48
C ASN A 110 0.50 1.41 -14.71
N ARG A 111 0.41 0.81 -15.90
CA ARG A 111 0.27 1.48 -17.19
C ARG A 111 -1.20 1.56 -17.55
N MET A 112 -1.71 2.78 -17.63
CA MET A 112 -3.08 3.04 -18.05
C MET A 112 -3.07 3.64 -19.46
N PRO A 113 -3.97 3.22 -20.36
CA PRO A 113 -4.16 3.94 -21.61
C PRO A 113 -4.66 5.35 -21.28
N ILE A 114 -4.09 6.36 -21.93
CA ILE A 114 -4.63 7.72 -21.84
C ILE A 114 -6.01 7.69 -22.50
N SER A 115 -7.05 8.04 -21.75
CA SER A 115 -8.39 8.25 -22.31
C SER A 115 -8.33 9.47 -23.22
N ASP A 116 -8.56 9.28 -24.52
CA ASP A 116 -8.53 10.31 -25.56
C ASP A 116 -9.70 11.33 -25.46
N ASP A 117 -10.27 11.56 -24.27
CA ASP A 117 -11.41 12.47 -24.08
C ASP A 117 -11.04 13.97 -24.24
N GLU A 118 -9.77 14.29 -24.55
CA GLU A 118 -9.32 15.65 -24.89
C GLU A 118 -8.53 15.71 -26.23
N VAL A 119 -8.90 14.90 -27.23
CA VAL A 119 -8.32 15.07 -28.58
C VAL A 119 -9.30 15.84 -29.47
N ASP A 120 -8.99 17.12 -29.68
CA ASP A 120 -9.55 17.94 -30.76
C ASP A 120 -9.52 17.13 -32.07
N THR A 121 -10.72 16.78 -32.54
CA THR A 121 -10.98 15.99 -33.73
C THR A 121 -10.62 16.79 -34.98
N ASP A 122 -9.35 16.80 -35.39
CA ASP A 122 -8.98 17.41 -36.68
C ASP A 122 -7.72 16.87 -37.36
N SER A 123 -7.30 15.62 -37.08
CA SER A 123 -6.23 15.00 -37.90
C SER A 123 -6.52 13.54 -38.27
N VAL A 124 -6.89 13.37 -39.54
CA VAL A 124 -7.05 12.10 -40.25
C VAL A 124 -5.68 11.57 -40.67
N GLU A 125 -5.18 10.53 -40.00
CA GLU A 125 -4.34 9.50 -40.62
C GLU A 125 -4.26 8.24 -39.72
N PRO A 126 -4.56 7.04 -40.24
CA PRO A 126 -4.48 5.78 -39.49
C PRO A 126 -3.11 5.13 -39.70
N SER A 127 -2.05 5.78 -39.22
CA SER A 127 -0.80 5.06 -38.92
C SER A 127 -0.94 4.46 -37.51
N ALA A 128 -0.38 3.28 -37.26
CA ALA A 128 -0.49 2.55 -36.00
C ALA A 128 -0.17 3.45 -34.79
N LYS A 129 -1.20 4.10 -34.23
CA LYS A 129 -1.08 5.00 -33.10
C LYS A 129 -0.64 4.12 -31.93
N ARG A 130 0.64 4.19 -31.58
CA ARG A 130 1.11 3.70 -30.28
C ARG A 130 0.24 4.42 -29.25
N GLN A 131 -0.71 3.68 -28.70
CA GLN A 131 -1.61 4.19 -27.67
C GLN A 131 -0.73 4.76 -26.57
N LYS A 132 -0.84 6.07 -26.34
CA LYS A 132 0.00 6.76 -25.36
C LYS A 132 -0.43 6.23 -23.99
N MET A 133 0.50 5.57 -23.30
CA MET A 133 0.26 5.03 -21.96
C MET A 133 0.71 6.07 -20.93
N GLU A 134 -0.09 6.28 -19.89
CA GLU A 134 0.27 7.04 -18.70
C GLU A 134 0.65 6.08 -17.57
N MET A 135 1.63 6.47 -16.76
CA MET A 135 2.02 5.74 -15.57
C MET A 135 1.18 6.23 -14.38
N ALA A 136 0.64 5.30 -13.60
CA ALA A 136 0.07 5.58 -12.29
C ALA A 136 0.75 4.72 -11.24
N THR A 137 1.09 5.35 -10.11
CA THR A 137 1.82 4.69 -9.03
C THR A 137 1.06 4.82 -7.72
N LEU A 138 0.81 3.69 -7.08
CA LEU A 138 0.26 3.58 -5.75
C LEU A 138 1.38 3.24 -4.76
N THR A 139 1.55 4.08 -3.74
CA THR A 139 2.47 3.83 -2.64
C THR A 139 1.69 3.66 -1.34
N ILE A 140 2.08 2.69 -0.52
CA ILE A 140 1.44 2.41 0.76
C ILE A 140 2.49 2.49 1.86
N GLY A 141 2.31 3.39 2.80
CA GLY A 141 3.04 3.40 4.06
C GLY A 141 2.26 2.65 5.14
N LEU A 142 2.95 1.95 6.03
CA LEU A 142 2.34 1.23 7.15
C LEU A 142 2.78 1.82 8.50
N LEU A 143 1.81 1.94 9.40
CA LEU A 143 2.01 2.12 10.84
C LEU A 143 1.32 0.98 11.59
N ALA A 144 2.08 0.00 12.07
CA ALA A 144 1.54 -1.14 12.83
C ALA A 144 1.97 -1.11 14.30
N ARG A 145 1.01 -0.91 15.21
CA ARG A 145 1.25 -0.73 16.65
C ARG A 145 0.11 -1.30 17.48
N LYS A 146 0.35 -1.46 18.79
CA LYS A 146 -0.73 -1.79 19.75
C LYS A 146 -1.73 -0.65 19.83
N ALA A 147 -1.24 0.50 20.27
CA ALA A 147 -1.99 1.72 20.42
C ALA A 147 -1.36 2.76 19.50
N VAL A 148 -2.20 3.53 18.81
CA VAL A 148 -1.77 4.69 18.03
C VAL A 148 -2.54 5.89 18.54
N ASP A 149 -1.81 6.96 18.81
CA ASP A 149 -2.40 8.26 19.05
C ASP A 149 -2.29 9.19 17.83
N LYS A 150 -3.01 10.31 17.89
CA LYS A 150 -2.97 11.28 16.80
C LYS A 150 -1.55 11.84 16.60
N ALA A 151 -0.76 12.04 17.65
CA ALA A 151 0.57 12.62 17.51
C ALA A 151 1.52 11.67 16.75
N GLU A 152 1.51 10.38 17.07
CA GLU A 152 2.29 9.34 16.38
C GLU A 152 1.83 9.19 14.92
N MET A 153 0.52 9.15 14.68
CA MET A 153 -0.02 9.11 13.33
C MET A 153 0.43 10.33 12.51
N MET A 154 0.37 11.52 13.10
CA MET A 154 0.78 12.78 12.44
C MET A 154 2.29 12.82 12.18
N GLU A 155 3.11 12.32 13.09
CA GLU A 155 4.55 12.14 12.89
C GLU A 155 4.81 11.19 11.72
N ARG A 156 4.11 10.06 11.68
CA ARG A 156 4.26 9.09 10.59
C ARG A 156 3.78 9.63 9.25
N CYS A 157 2.70 10.41 9.24
CA CYS A 157 2.18 11.10 8.06
C CYS A 157 3.20 12.11 7.52
N ARG A 158 3.82 12.92 8.39
CA ARG A 158 4.91 13.84 8.01
C ARG A 158 6.12 13.12 7.45
N HIS A 159 6.57 12.05 8.13
CA HIS A 159 7.66 11.22 7.62
C HIS A 159 7.33 10.66 6.23
N PHE A 160 6.12 10.13 6.05
CA PHE A 160 5.69 9.58 4.76
C PHE A 160 5.64 10.66 3.68
N HIS A 161 5.12 11.84 4.00
CA HIS A 161 5.16 13.02 3.13
C HIS A 161 6.59 13.40 2.71
N GLU A 162 7.53 13.44 3.65
CA GLU A 162 8.93 13.83 3.43
C GLU A 162 9.65 12.93 2.42
N LEU A 163 9.29 11.63 2.36
CA LEU A 163 9.82 10.71 1.34
C LEU A 163 9.57 11.22 -0.08
N PHE A 164 8.46 11.94 -0.29
CA PHE A 164 8.06 12.45 -1.60
C PHE A 164 8.48 13.90 -1.84
N VAL A 165 8.69 14.70 -0.79
CA VAL A 165 9.12 16.11 -0.92
C VAL A 165 10.40 16.23 -1.73
N SER A 166 11.37 15.35 -1.45
CA SER A 166 12.69 15.37 -2.07
C SER A 166 12.75 14.84 -3.51
N LEU A 167 11.63 14.37 -4.06
CA LEU A 167 11.60 13.87 -5.44
C LEU A 167 11.68 15.02 -6.44
N ASP A 168 12.70 14.96 -7.30
CA ASP A 168 12.86 15.93 -8.38
C ASP A 168 11.79 15.77 -9.48
N ALA A 169 11.69 16.77 -10.35
CA ALA A 169 10.68 16.79 -11.42
C ALA A 169 10.87 15.67 -12.47
N LYS A 170 12.06 15.08 -12.59
CA LYS A 170 12.28 13.93 -13.47
C LYS A 170 11.64 12.70 -12.85
N THR A 171 11.98 12.41 -11.60
CA THR A 171 11.47 11.29 -10.81
C THR A 171 9.95 11.34 -10.72
N ARG A 172 9.35 12.49 -10.39
CA ARG A 172 7.89 12.63 -10.33
C ARG A 172 7.19 12.31 -11.65
N ARG A 173 7.80 12.63 -12.79
CA ARG A 173 7.26 12.27 -14.11
C ARG A 173 7.34 10.76 -14.37
N GLU A 174 8.38 10.09 -13.91
CA GLU A 174 8.53 8.63 -14.01
C GLU A 174 7.50 7.90 -13.14
N PHE A 175 7.19 8.43 -11.96
CA PHE A 175 6.08 7.96 -11.13
C PHE A 175 4.69 8.21 -11.74
N GLY A 176 4.58 9.20 -12.63
CA GLY A 176 3.33 9.62 -13.25
C GLY A 176 2.31 10.08 -12.20
N ARG A 177 1.06 9.63 -12.32
CA ARG A 177 0.01 9.95 -11.35
C ARG A 177 0.26 9.18 -10.05
N MET A 178 0.69 9.88 -9.01
CA MET A 178 0.97 9.29 -7.70
C MET A 178 -0.26 9.28 -6.80
N THR A 179 -0.45 8.19 -6.08
CA THR A 179 -1.35 8.12 -4.93
C THR A 179 -0.62 7.47 -3.78
N ASN A 180 -0.52 8.21 -2.68
CA ASN A 180 0.26 7.80 -1.52
C ASN A 180 -0.68 7.64 -0.34
N VAL A 181 -0.85 6.42 0.13
CA VAL A 181 -1.78 6.07 1.21
C VAL A 181 -1.00 5.66 2.45
N LEU A 182 -1.31 6.26 3.60
CA LEU A 182 -0.80 5.80 4.87
C LEU A 182 -1.85 4.90 5.54
N THR A 183 -1.54 3.62 5.70
CA THR A 183 -2.38 2.65 6.39
C THR A 183 -1.91 2.49 7.83
N VAL A 184 -2.81 2.69 8.79
CA VAL A 184 -2.57 2.51 10.21
C VAL A 184 -3.27 1.24 10.69
N CYS A 185 -2.49 0.29 11.18
CA CYS A 185 -2.96 -0.96 11.77
C CYS A 185 -2.76 -0.90 13.28
N ALA A 186 -3.82 -0.64 14.04
CA ALA A 186 -3.74 -0.63 15.50
C ALA A 186 -4.89 -1.38 16.19
N THR A 187 -4.58 -1.96 17.35
CA THR A 187 -5.55 -2.69 18.19
C THR A 187 -6.17 -1.82 19.26
N ALA A 188 -5.68 -0.59 19.41
CA ALA A 188 -6.25 0.48 20.20
C ALA A 188 -5.96 1.83 19.52
N TYR A 189 -6.90 2.76 19.64
CA TYR A 189 -6.76 4.14 19.19
C TYR A 189 -7.10 5.06 20.36
N SER A 190 -6.39 6.18 20.44
CA SER A 190 -6.70 7.25 21.40
C SER A 190 -8.05 7.90 21.08
N ASP A 191 -8.63 8.59 22.07
CA ASP A 191 -9.97 9.19 21.98
C ASP A 191 -10.04 10.38 21.00
N ASP A 192 -8.90 10.95 20.61
CA ASP A 192 -8.78 12.06 19.64
C ASP A 192 -8.67 11.59 18.18
N LEU A 193 -8.58 10.28 17.94
CA LEU A 193 -8.81 9.66 16.64
C LEU A 193 -10.26 9.17 16.56
N PRO A 194 -10.83 9.03 15.34
CA PRO A 194 -12.17 8.49 15.17
C PRO A 194 -12.33 7.20 15.96
N SER A 195 -13.18 7.23 16.98
CA SER A 195 -13.36 6.07 17.83
C SER A 195 -14.12 5.01 17.05
N PHE A 196 -13.46 3.90 16.71
CA PHE A 196 -14.06 2.69 16.14
C PHE A 196 -15.03 1.96 17.08
N ARG A 197 -15.42 2.62 18.17
CA ARG A 197 -16.16 2.02 19.29
C ARG A 197 -17.56 1.55 18.90
N SER A 198 -18.14 2.06 17.81
CA SER A 198 -19.51 1.75 17.39
C SER A 198 -19.71 1.43 15.92
N SER A 199 -18.71 1.58 15.04
CA SER A 199 -18.88 1.20 13.63
C SER A 199 -18.55 -0.28 13.42
N ASP A 200 -19.36 -0.94 12.59
CA ASP A 200 -19.01 -2.23 12.00
C ASP A 200 -18.02 -2.07 10.83
N ASP A 201 -17.63 -0.83 10.53
CA ASP A 201 -16.67 -0.52 9.48
C ASP A 201 -15.27 -1.06 9.83
N GLY A 202 -14.62 -1.59 8.80
CA GLY A 202 -13.32 -2.24 8.90
C GLY A 202 -12.19 -1.23 8.86
N PHE A 203 -12.51 0.00 8.46
CA PHE A 203 -11.59 1.11 8.37
C PHE A 203 -12.34 2.45 8.46
N VAL A 204 -11.59 3.52 8.69
CA VAL A 204 -12.04 4.91 8.59
C VAL A 204 -10.98 5.68 7.80
N SER A 205 -11.41 6.45 6.81
CA SER A 205 -10.57 7.44 6.14
C SER A 205 -10.52 8.71 6.97
N MET A 206 -9.32 9.25 7.14
CA MET A 206 -9.10 10.51 7.84
C MET A 206 -8.66 11.61 6.89
N ASP A 207 -9.09 12.83 7.21
CA ASP A 207 -8.61 14.03 6.55
C ASP A 207 -7.08 14.13 6.68
N VAL A 208 -6.43 14.28 5.53
CA VAL A 208 -4.98 14.48 5.47
C VAL A 208 -4.67 15.91 5.93
N PRO A 209 -3.72 16.10 6.86
CA PRO A 209 -3.29 17.43 7.26
C PRO A 209 -2.77 18.25 6.06
N PRO A 210 -3.04 19.56 5.98
CA PRO A 210 -2.57 20.40 4.88
C PRO A 210 -1.04 20.37 4.67
N GLU A 211 -0.28 20.24 5.76
CA GLU A 211 1.18 20.13 5.73
C GLU A 211 1.69 18.82 5.12
N CYS A 212 0.84 17.79 5.01
CA CYS A 212 1.17 16.49 4.46
C CYS A 212 0.67 16.34 3.01
N GLY A 213 0.68 17.40 2.19
CA GLY A 213 0.05 17.44 0.86
C GLY A 213 0.55 16.44 -0.21
N ASN A 214 1.54 15.61 0.09
CA ASN A 214 1.94 14.48 -0.76
C ASN A 214 1.27 13.16 -0.33
N VAL A 215 0.54 13.14 0.79
CA VAL A 215 -0.25 12.00 1.24
C VAL A 215 -1.65 12.20 0.70
N SER A 216 -2.15 11.22 -0.07
CA SER A 216 -3.47 11.28 -0.67
C SER A 216 -4.57 10.92 0.33
N GLU A 217 -4.27 9.97 1.23
CA GLU A 217 -5.24 9.47 2.20
C GLU A 217 -4.54 8.83 3.41
N VAL A 218 -5.17 8.94 4.59
CA VAL A 218 -4.80 8.17 5.78
C VAL A 218 -5.93 7.22 6.12
N LEU A 219 -5.66 5.92 6.07
CA LEU A 219 -6.61 4.86 6.36
C LEU A 219 -6.32 4.26 7.72
N LEU A 220 -7.24 4.43 8.66
CA LEU A 220 -7.18 3.75 9.94
C LEU A 220 -7.90 2.41 9.83
N LEU A 221 -7.21 1.29 10.04
CA LEU A 221 -7.82 -0.05 10.04
C LEU A 221 -8.31 -0.42 11.43
N ASN A 222 -9.56 -0.87 11.52
CA ASN A 222 -10.16 -1.26 12.78
C ASN A 222 -9.71 -2.66 13.20
N LEU A 223 -8.56 -2.78 13.89
CA LEU A 223 -8.10 -4.06 14.45
C LEU A 223 -8.40 -4.17 15.96
N THR A 224 -9.31 -3.34 16.47
CA THR A 224 -9.62 -3.26 17.91
C THR A 224 -10.41 -4.48 18.40
N LYS A 225 -11.28 -5.03 17.56
CA LYS A 225 -12.12 -6.20 17.86
C LYS A 225 -11.54 -7.46 17.23
N GLU A 226 -11.62 -8.58 17.95
CA GLU A 226 -11.17 -9.90 17.49
C GLU A 226 -11.79 -10.28 16.15
N LYS A 227 -13.12 -10.13 16.01
CA LYS A 227 -13.83 -10.37 14.74
C LYS A 227 -13.22 -9.59 13.57
N LYS A 228 -12.84 -8.32 13.78
CA LYS A 228 -12.25 -7.48 12.73
C LYS A 228 -10.82 -7.88 12.40
N ARG A 229 -10.05 -8.37 13.38
CA ARG A 229 -8.74 -8.98 13.15
C ARG A 229 -8.88 -10.26 12.34
N ALA A 230 -9.80 -11.15 12.71
CA ALA A 230 -10.08 -12.39 11.99
C ALA A 230 -10.52 -12.11 10.54
N GLU A 231 -11.41 -11.14 10.32
CA GLU A 231 -11.81 -10.66 8.98
C GLU A 231 -10.61 -10.11 8.20
N PHE A 232 -9.86 -9.18 8.81
CA PHE A 232 -8.73 -8.51 8.15
C PHE A 232 -7.69 -9.52 7.71
N PHE A 233 -7.25 -10.40 8.61
CA PHE A 233 -6.22 -11.36 8.28
C PHE A 233 -6.76 -12.57 7.48
N GLY A 234 -8.07 -12.85 7.52
CA GLY A 234 -8.75 -13.89 6.74
C GLY A 234 -8.85 -15.25 7.44
N TRP A 235 -8.92 -15.27 8.78
CA TRP A 235 -8.66 -16.45 9.62
C TRP A 235 -9.91 -16.94 10.34
N GLU A 236 -11.08 -16.48 9.91
CA GLU A 236 -12.38 -16.77 10.54
C GLU A 236 -12.68 -18.27 10.73
N LYS A 237 -11.95 -19.14 10.02
CA LYS A 237 -12.12 -20.59 10.03
C LYS A 237 -10.90 -21.36 10.55
N ASP A 238 -9.85 -20.68 11.02
CA ASP A 238 -8.61 -21.30 11.53
C ASP A 238 -8.36 -20.89 12.98
N GLU A 239 -8.85 -21.71 13.92
CA GLU A 239 -8.76 -21.47 15.36
C GLU A 239 -7.31 -21.40 15.88
N ILE A 240 -6.41 -22.23 15.34
CA ILE A 240 -5.00 -22.27 15.78
C ILE A 240 -4.31 -20.96 15.39
N LEU A 241 -4.56 -20.52 14.18
CA LEU A 241 -3.97 -19.30 13.64
C LEU A 241 -4.56 -18.07 14.37
N MET A 242 -5.87 -18.08 14.66
CA MET A 242 -6.54 -17.06 15.47
C MET A 242 -5.91 -16.94 16.87
N ASP A 243 -5.75 -18.06 17.59
CA ASP A 243 -5.09 -18.07 18.91
C ASP A 243 -3.67 -17.49 18.87
N ALA A 244 -2.94 -17.74 17.78
CA ALA A 244 -1.60 -17.17 17.58
C ALA A 244 -1.64 -15.65 17.40
N VAL A 245 -2.61 -15.08 16.66
CA VAL A 245 -2.79 -13.60 16.60
C VAL A 245 -3.07 -13.06 17.96
N GLU A 246 -4.04 -13.65 18.64
CA GLU A 246 -4.57 -13.09 19.87
C GLU A 246 -3.50 -13.14 20.96
N THR A 247 -2.66 -14.18 20.94
CA THR A 247 -1.43 -14.23 21.73
C THR A 247 -0.49 -13.08 21.38
N ILE A 248 -0.22 -12.82 20.10
CA ILE A 248 0.64 -11.72 19.68
C ILE A 248 0.06 -10.37 20.10
N VAL A 249 -1.20 -10.11 19.79
CA VAL A 249 -1.91 -8.85 20.04
C VAL A 249 -2.04 -8.54 21.53
N THR A 250 -2.35 -9.54 22.35
CA THR A 250 -2.46 -9.37 23.81
C THR A 250 -1.12 -9.00 24.42
N ASN A 251 -0.02 -9.51 23.86
CA ASN A 251 1.36 -9.29 24.33
C ASN A 251 2.11 -8.19 23.56
N LEU A 252 1.43 -7.40 22.71
CA LEU A 252 1.98 -6.16 22.16
C LEU A 252 2.24 -5.13 23.27
#